data_AF-A0A9D4WXG4-F1
#
_entry.id   AF-A0A9D4WXG4-F1
#
_cell.length_a   1.000
_cell.length_b   1.000
_cell.length_c   1.000
_cell.angle_alpha   90.00
_cell.angle_beta   90.00
_cell.angle_gamma   90.00
#
_symmetry.space_group_name_H-M   'P 1'
#
loop_
_entity.id
_entity.type
_entity.pdbx_description
1 polymer ?
#
loop_
_entity_poly.entity_id
_entity_poly.type
_entity_poly.pdbx_seq_one_letter_code
_entity_poly.pdbx_strand_id
1 'polypeptide(L)'
;MYWLNRLWFGSTTRATENMDSSIAQGPDDDRPASLQQLAQFGAGCFWSVELAFQRLPGVTKTEVGYSQGLLHNPTYADVCSGTTRHSEVVRVHYDPKECSYESLLDAFWARHDPTSPNRQVYITFVI
;
A
#
# COMPACT_ATOMS: atom_id res chain seq x y z
N MET A 1 -40.24 14.85 -44.65
CA MET A 1 -40.37 13.47 -44.14
C MET A 1 -39.02 13.03 -43.57
N TYR A 2 -38.99 12.81 -42.24
CA TYR A 2 -37.99 12.08 -41.43
C TYR A 2 -36.54 12.65 -41.31
N TRP A 3 -36.10 13.24 -40.19
CA TRP A 3 -35.82 12.74 -38.82
C TRP A 3 -34.56 11.83 -38.66
N LEU A 4 -33.47 12.47 -38.20
CA LEU A 4 -32.64 12.19 -36.99
C LEU A 4 -31.65 11.02 -36.83
N ASN A 5 -30.53 11.41 -36.16
CA ASN A 5 -29.51 10.70 -35.37
C ASN A 5 -28.32 10.07 -36.15
N ARG A 6 -27.07 10.55 -36.05
CA ARG A 6 -26.21 10.89 -34.88
C ARG A 6 -26.07 9.74 -33.89
N LEU A 7 -25.22 8.77 -34.25
CA LEU A 7 -24.68 7.72 -33.38
C LEU A 7 -23.15 7.78 -33.57
N TRP A 8 -22.42 8.48 -32.71
CA TRP A 8 -21.81 7.92 -31.50
C TRP A 8 -21.30 6.48 -31.71
N PHE A 9 -20.17 6.36 -32.41
CA PHE A 9 -19.27 5.24 -32.22
C PHE A 9 -17.92 5.79 -31.78
N GLY A 10 -17.83 6.14 -30.49
CA GLY A 10 -16.57 6.20 -29.79
C GLY A 10 -16.01 4.79 -29.72
N SER A 11 -15.04 4.51 -30.58
CA SER A 11 -14.28 3.26 -30.59
C SER A 11 -13.44 3.17 -29.31
N THR A 12 -13.88 2.33 -28.39
CA THR A 12 -13.10 1.46 -27.49
C THR A 12 -11.71 1.97 -27.07
N THR A 13 -11.65 2.76 -26.01
CA THR A 13 -10.42 3.04 -25.22
C THR A 13 -10.49 2.52 -23.79
N ARG A 14 -11.43 1.62 -23.45
CA ARG A 14 -11.67 1.20 -22.05
C ARG A 14 -11.11 -0.19 -21.68
N ALA A 15 -10.43 -0.87 -22.60
CA ALA A 15 -10.01 -2.27 -22.39
C ALA A 15 -8.49 -2.48 -22.22
N THR A 16 -7.66 -1.43 -22.31
CA THR A 16 -6.19 -1.52 -22.28
C THR A 16 -5.52 -0.82 -21.10
N GLU A 17 -6.26 -0.40 -20.07
CA GLU A 17 -5.68 0.21 -18.85
C GLU A 17 -5.44 -0.81 -17.72
N ASN A 18 -6.03 -2.01 -17.79
CA ASN A 18 -6.17 -2.92 -16.64
C ASN A 18 -5.13 -4.07 -16.55
N MET A 19 -4.06 -4.05 -17.34
CA MET A 19 -3.00 -5.09 -17.26
C MET A 19 -1.59 -4.52 -17.43
N ASP A 20 -1.36 -3.27 -17.01
CA ASP A 20 0.01 -2.78 -16.91
C ASP A 20 0.53 -2.93 -15.48
N SER A 21 1.04 -4.11 -15.17
CA SER A 21 1.68 -4.39 -13.87
C SER A 21 2.95 -3.57 -13.66
N SER A 22 3.50 -2.93 -14.70
CA SER A 22 4.71 -2.11 -14.57
C SER A 22 4.49 -0.90 -13.65
N ILE A 23 3.27 -0.37 -13.62
CA ILE A 23 2.92 0.76 -12.74
C ILE A 23 2.88 0.29 -11.28
N ALA A 24 2.20 -0.82 -11.00
CA ALA A 24 2.06 -1.34 -9.64
C ALA A 24 3.36 -1.93 -9.04
N GLN A 25 4.30 -2.32 -9.91
CA GLN A 25 5.64 -2.82 -9.55
C GLN A 25 6.72 -1.72 -9.61
N GLY A 26 6.34 -0.49 -9.97
CA GLY A 26 7.24 0.66 -9.97
C GLY A 26 7.66 1.10 -8.57
N PRO A 27 8.68 1.97 -8.46
CA PRO A 27 9.07 2.55 -7.17
C PRO A 27 7.98 3.49 -6.60
N ASP A 28 8.00 3.68 -5.28
CA ASP A 28 7.22 4.75 -4.64
C ASP A 28 7.90 6.10 -4.91
N ASP A 29 7.31 6.89 -5.81
CA ASP A 29 7.82 8.22 -6.20
C ASP A 29 7.28 9.36 -5.29
N ASP A 30 6.43 9.04 -4.30
CA ASP A 30 5.91 10.02 -3.35
C ASP A 30 7.03 10.59 -2.48
N ARG A 31 7.01 11.91 -2.26
CA ARG A 31 8.00 12.60 -1.43
C ARG A 31 7.43 12.86 -0.03
N PRO A 32 8.16 12.51 1.04
CA PRO A 32 7.78 12.93 2.38
C PRO A 32 7.89 14.45 2.54
N ALA A 33 7.30 14.97 3.61
CA ALA A 33 7.50 16.37 3.99
C ALA A 33 8.98 16.67 4.28
N SER A 34 9.37 17.95 4.25
CA SER A 34 10.75 18.35 4.49
C SER A 34 11.26 17.82 5.83
N LEU A 35 12.44 17.17 5.81
CA LEU A 35 13.11 16.53 6.96
C LEU A 35 12.51 15.21 7.45
N GLN A 36 11.45 14.69 6.83
CA GLN A 36 10.88 13.38 7.16
C GLN A 36 11.41 12.28 6.24
N GLN A 37 11.29 11.04 6.70
CA GLN A 37 11.55 9.82 5.93
C GLN A 37 10.30 8.95 5.86
N LEU A 38 10.25 8.11 4.82
CA LEU A 38 9.20 7.12 4.62
C LEU A 38 9.74 5.74 4.97
N ALA A 39 8.89 4.92 5.58
CA ALA A 39 9.11 3.50 5.75
C ALA A 39 7.81 2.74 5.45
N GLN A 40 7.89 1.57 4.81
CA GLN A 40 6.73 0.72 4.56
C GLN A 40 6.86 -0.60 5.31
N PHE A 41 5.78 -0.99 6.00
CA PHE A 41 5.71 -2.22 6.78
C PHE A 41 4.49 -3.04 6.37
N GLY A 42 4.71 -4.29 5.96
CA GLY A 42 3.66 -5.30 5.81
C GLY A 42 3.77 -6.34 6.91
N ALA A 43 2.70 -6.62 7.66
CA ALA A 43 2.66 -7.68 8.68
C ALA A 43 1.24 -8.18 9.00
N GLY A 44 0.41 -8.23 7.96
CA GLY A 44 -1.00 -8.60 8.09
C GLY A 44 -1.93 -7.45 8.23
N CYS A 45 -3.02 -7.65 8.98
CA CYS A 45 -4.10 -6.68 9.04
C CYS A 45 -3.55 -5.31 9.43
N PHE A 46 -3.58 -4.38 8.48
CA PHE A 46 -2.95 -3.06 8.62
C PHE A 46 -3.50 -2.23 9.79
N TRP A 47 -4.67 -2.56 10.35
CA TRP A 47 -5.31 -1.82 11.43
C TRP A 47 -4.53 -1.93 12.75
N SER A 48 -4.07 -3.14 13.08
CA SER A 48 -3.27 -3.32 14.30
C SER A 48 -1.86 -2.75 14.15
N VAL A 49 -1.32 -2.81 12.94
CA VAL A 49 0.02 -2.32 12.59
C VAL A 49 0.04 -0.79 12.64
N GLU A 50 -0.93 -0.14 12.00
CA GLU A 50 -1.06 1.31 11.98
C GLU A 50 -1.21 1.86 13.41
N LEU A 51 -2.05 1.23 14.23
CA LEU A 51 -2.25 1.64 15.63
C LEU A 51 -0.98 1.55 16.47
N ALA A 52 -0.05 0.64 16.13
CA ALA A 52 1.24 0.55 16.80
C ALA A 52 2.11 1.77 16.48
N PHE A 53 2.23 2.13 15.19
CA PHE A 53 3.04 3.25 14.73
C PHE A 53 2.47 4.61 15.15
N GLN A 54 1.14 4.78 15.17
CA GLN A 54 0.48 6.01 15.62
C GLN A 54 0.84 6.44 17.05
N ARG A 55 1.35 5.51 17.88
CA ARG A 55 1.71 5.75 19.28
C ARG A 55 3.19 5.99 19.50
N LEU A 56 4.02 5.90 18.46
CA LEU A 56 5.46 6.10 18.56
C LEU A 56 5.79 7.59 18.49
N PRO A 57 6.55 8.13 19.46
CA PRO A 57 7.10 9.48 19.36
C PRO A 57 7.96 9.63 18.10
N GLY A 58 7.87 10.78 17.44
CA GLY A 58 8.56 11.08 16.19
C GLY A 58 7.90 10.54 14.92
N VAL A 59 6.85 9.72 15.03
CA VAL A 59 5.95 9.42 13.90
C VAL A 59 4.98 10.58 13.70
N THR A 60 4.94 11.13 12.49
CA THR A 60 4.17 12.34 12.17
C THR A 60 2.90 12.03 11.37
N LYS A 61 2.91 10.96 10.57
CA LYS A 61 1.76 10.49 9.80
C LYS A 61 1.84 8.98 9.59
N THR A 62 0.69 8.31 9.63
CA THR A 62 0.52 6.94 9.15
C THR A 62 -0.53 6.91 8.07
N GLU A 63 -0.38 6.00 7.12
CA GLU A 63 -1.41 5.69 6.12
C GLU A 63 -1.37 4.22 5.75
N VAL A 64 -2.55 3.65 5.51
CA VAL A 64 -2.70 2.25 5.11
C VAL A 64 -2.95 2.14 3.61
N GLY A 65 -2.46 1.08 2.99
CA GLY A 65 -2.61 0.88 1.55
C GLY A 65 -2.25 -0.52 1.09
N TYR A 66 -2.14 -0.65 -0.22
CA TYR A 66 -1.83 -1.89 -0.93
C TYR A 66 -0.60 -1.69 -1.79
N SER A 67 0.39 -2.57 -1.68
CA SER A 67 1.65 -2.48 -2.42
C SER A 67 2.15 -3.87 -2.84
N GLN A 68 3.15 -3.89 -3.70
CA GLN A 68 3.84 -5.10 -4.19
C GLN A 68 2.96 -6.08 -5.00
N GLY A 69 1.76 -5.65 -5.43
CA GLY A 69 0.85 -6.43 -6.28
C GLY A 69 0.93 -6.05 -7.76
N LEU A 70 0.07 -6.69 -8.56
CA LEU A 70 0.10 -6.58 -10.02
C LEU A 70 -0.94 -5.61 -10.60
N LEU A 71 -1.99 -5.29 -9.83
CA LEU A 71 -3.09 -4.45 -10.31
C LEU A 71 -2.82 -2.97 -9.96
N HIS A 72 -2.82 -2.09 -10.94
CA HIS A 72 -2.78 -0.64 -10.70
C HIS A 72 -4.14 -0.15 -10.14
N ASN A 73 -4.11 0.76 -9.16
CA ASN A 73 -5.30 1.31 -8.47
C ASN A 73 -6.30 0.23 -7.98
N PRO A 74 -5.85 -0.75 -7.16
CA PRO A 74 -6.73 -1.80 -6.65
C PRO A 74 -7.76 -1.24 -5.66
N THR A 75 -8.99 -1.78 -5.68
CA THR A 75 -9.95 -1.56 -4.60
C THR A 75 -9.78 -2.63 -3.51
N TYR A 76 -10.33 -2.38 -2.32
CA TYR A 76 -10.34 -3.38 -1.25
C TYR A 76 -10.98 -4.71 -1.70
N ALA A 77 -12.07 -4.65 -2.47
CA ALA A 77 -12.72 -5.85 -3.01
C ALA A 77 -11.80 -6.64 -3.95
N ASP A 78 -10.97 -5.95 -4.75
CA ASP A 78 -9.98 -6.59 -5.62
C ASP A 78 -8.86 -7.25 -4.82
N VAL A 79 -8.47 -6.68 -3.68
CA VAL A 79 -7.46 -7.29 -2.80
C VAL A 79 -8.04 -8.51 -2.07
N CYS A 80 -9.28 -8.42 -1.58
CA CYS A 80 -9.98 -9.52 -0.93
C CYS A 80 -10.21 -10.74 -1.83
N SER A 81 -10.22 -10.57 -3.16
CA SER A 81 -10.31 -11.70 -4.09
C SER A 81 -9.05 -12.57 -4.09
N GLY A 82 -7.92 -12.04 -3.60
CA GLY A 82 -6.61 -12.69 -3.58
C GLY A 82 -5.90 -12.72 -4.94
N THR A 83 -6.51 -12.23 -6.03
CA THR A 83 -5.94 -12.34 -7.38
C THR A 83 -4.95 -11.22 -7.72
N THR A 84 -5.00 -10.09 -7.01
CA THR A 84 -4.16 -8.92 -7.29
C THR A 84 -2.73 -9.07 -6.77
N ARG A 85 -2.48 -10.01 -5.86
CA ARG A 85 -1.20 -10.24 -5.17
C ARG A 85 -0.66 -9.02 -4.41
N HIS A 86 -1.50 -8.03 -4.15
CA HIS A 86 -1.15 -6.94 -3.26
C HIS A 86 -1.02 -7.42 -1.82
N SER A 87 -0.12 -6.78 -1.09
CA SER A 87 0.00 -6.94 0.36
C SER A 87 -0.56 -5.71 1.06
N GLU A 88 -1.23 -5.93 2.18
CA GLU A 88 -1.63 -4.86 3.10
C GLU A 88 -0.37 -4.27 3.74
N VAL A 89 -0.20 -2.96 3.59
CA VAL A 89 0.97 -2.24 4.11
C VAL A 89 0.56 -0.99 4.87
N VAL A 90 1.41 -0.58 5.81
CA VAL A 90 1.37 0.71 6.48
C VAL A 90 2.57 1.52 6.04
N ARG A 91 2.33 2.72 5.49
CA ARG A 91 3.36 3.70 5.19
C ARG A 91 3.45 4.70 6.35
N VAL A 92 4.65 4.84 6.89
CA VAL A 92 4.96 5.65 8.07
C VAL A 92 5.83 6.82 7.65
N HIS A 93 5.42 8.02 8.01
CA HIS A 93 6.23 9.23 7.93
C HIS A 93 6.79 9.51 9.32
N TYR A 94 8.09 9.66 9.44
CA TYR A 94 8.75 9.89 10.72
C TYR A 94 9.87 10.93 10.59
N ASP A 95 10.14 11.64 11.68
CA ASP A 95 11.31 12.49 11.81
C ASP A 95 12.51 11.65 12.31
N PRO A 96 13.56 11.44 11.50
CA PRO A 96 14.73 10.65 11.89
C PRO A 96 15.52 11.25 13.07
N LYS A 97 15.26 12.50 13.45
CA LYS A 97 15.85 13.12 14.65
C LYS A 97 15.14 12.73 15.94
N GLU A 98 13.85 12.39 15.86
CA GLU A 98 13.03 12.02 17.02
C GLU A 98 12.78 10.51 17.10
N CYS A 99 12.70 9.82 15.95
CA CYS A 99 12.47 8.40 15.85
C CYS A 99 13.48 7.77 14.89
N SER A 100 14.26 6.79 15.34
CA SER A 100 15.15 6.06 14.43
C SER A 100 14.40 4.95 13.70
N TYR A 101 14.92 4.52 12.55
CA TYR A 101 14.33 3.40 11.81
C TYR A 101 14.37 2.09 12.63
N GLU A 102 15.41 1.90 13.43
CA GLU A 102 15.52 0.78 14.36
C GLU A 102 14.39 0.80 15.40
N SER A 103 13.99 1.99 15.87
CA SER A 103 12.85 2.12 16.80
C SER A 103 11.54 1.69 16.16
N LEU A 104 11.37 1.94 14.86
CA LEU A 104 10.22 1.45 14.08
C LEU A 104 10.26 -0.07 13.95
N LEU A 105 11.43 -0.63 13.65
CA LEU A 105 11.64 -2.09 13.58
C LEU A 105 11.37 -2.76 14.93
N ASP A 106 11.85 -2.19 16.03
CA ASP A 106 11.62 -2.74 17.37
C ASP A 106 10.13 -2.77 17.72
N ALA A 107 9.41 -1.69 17.41
CA ALA A 107 7.96 -1.62 17.60
C ALA A 107 7.21 -2.65 16.74
N PHE A 108 7.69 -2.86 15.52
CA PHE A 108 7.15 -3.84 14.58
C PHE A 108 7.38 -5.28 15.07
N TRP A 109 8.60 -5.64 15.42
CA TRP A 109 8.93 -7.00 15.91
C TRP A 109 8.37 -7.31 17.29
N ALA A 110 8.14 -6.30 18.14
CA ALA A 110 7.44 -6.50 19.41
C ALA A 110 5.96 -6.89 19.22
N ARG A 111 5.39 -6.60 18.04
CA ARG A 111 3.97 -6.84 17.70
C ARG A 111 3.77 -8.05 16.78
N HIS A 112 4.81 -8.47 16.07
CA HIS A 112 4.75 -9.53 15.06
C HIS A 112 5.80 -10.59 15.34
N ASP A 113 5.38 -11.87 15.34
CA ASP A 113 6.30 -12.99 15.42
C ASP A 113 6.78 -13.38 14.00
N PRO A 114 8.04 -13.08 13.63
CA PRO A 114 8.59 -13.42 12.31
C PRO A 114 8.70 -14.92 12.05
N THR A 115 8.53 -15.78 13.06
CA THR A 115 8.80 -17.21 12.97
C THR A 115 7.60 -18.05 12.54
N SER A 116 6.46 -17.43 12.26
CA SER A 116 5.22 -18.10 11.87
C SER A 116 4.96 -18.04 10.36
N PRO A 117 5.47 -19.00 9.54
CA PRO A 117 5.07 -19.09 8.14
C PRO A 117 3.58 -19.46 8.05
N ASN A 118 2.80 -18.63 7.34
CA ASN A 118 1.40 -18.88 6.98
C ASN A 118 0.41 -19.11 8.13
N ARG A 119 0.59 -18.46 9.29
CA ARG A 119 -0.46 -18.40 10.33
C ARG A 119 -0.88 -16.99 10.75
N GLN A 120 -0.04 -15.98 10.49
CA GLN A 120 -0.54 -14.66 10.10
C GLN A 120 -0.65 -14.69 8.58
N VAL A 121 -1.85 -14.45 8.03
CA VAL A 121 -2.23 -14.73 6.63
C VAL A 121 -1.51 -13.82 5.60
N TYR A 122 -0.45 -13.13 6.00
CA TYR A 122 0.14 -12.05 5.22
C TYR A 122 1.67 -12.01 5.38
N ILE A 123 2.34 -11.66 4.29
CA ILE A 123 3.79 -11.62 4.17
C ILE A 123 4.34 -10.48 5.03
N THR A 124 5.29 -10.79 5.91
CA THR A 124 6.04 -9.78 6.67
C THR A 124 7.18 -9.25 5.81
N PHE A 125 7.19 -7.97 5.46
CA PHE A 125 8.31 -7.34 4.77
C PHE A 125 8.47 -5.89 5.19
N VAL A 126 9.70 -5.40 5.05
CA VAL A 126 10.08 -4.02 5.32
C VAL A 126 10.77 -3.47 4.07
N ILE A 127 10.29 -2.32 3.57
CA ILE A 127 10.81 -1.64 2.38
C ILE A 127 11.18 -0.21 2.77
#